data_AF-A0A497G5B4-F1
#
_entry.id   AF-A0A497G5B4-F1
#
_cell.length_a   1.000
_cell.length_b   1.000
_cell.length_c   1.000
_cell.angle_alpha   90.00
_cell.angle_beta   90.00
_cell.angle_gamma   90.00
#
_symmetry.space_group_name_H-M   'P 1'
#
loop_
_entity.id
_entity.type
_entity.pdbx_description
1 polymer ?
#
loop_
_entity_poly.entity_id
_entity_poly.type
_entity_poly.pdbx_seq_one_letter_code
_entity_poly.pdbx_strand_id
1 'polypeptide(L)'
;MSWLLDNATLPPLRVAREYYFKARFYSWSSFSRGGAHSHGASLRLRPSSFRVFASLLRILHTRGWAWIAWERILATRSLRSRMSGRDARVYRDMLMAIMGRILVELYGEEALDALSEWHLRRVEERWRRVAEETGRSDPLIFLQLFTPEVHEYEVVRKSEKSLEVIVRRCLHAEVLKRMGAQDVGLKLICMGDDAATRGYNPRLKLRRPKILMRGDDACHFIWELEE
;
A
#
# COMPACT_ATOMS: atom_id res chain seq x y z
N MET A 1 -23.71 -13.48 33.62
CA MET A 1 -24.02 -12.09 33.23
C MET A 1 -22.95 -11.19 33.81
N SER A 2 -22.39 -10.33 32.96
CA SER A 2 -21.35 -9.33 33.27
C SER A 2 -19.93 -9.87 33.50
N TRP A 3 -18.96 -9.01 33.18
CA TRP A 3 -17.50 -9.12 33.20
C TRP A 3 -16.81 -9.48 31.86
N LEU A 4 -16.00 -8.51 31.39
CA LEU A 4 -15.10 -8.49 30.23
C LEU A 4 -15.56 -7.71 28.98
N LEU A 5 -15.95 -6.45 29.20
CA LEU A 5 -15.68 -5.38 28.24
C LEU A 5 -15.00 -4.26 29.02
N ASP A 6 -13.66 -4.14 28.88
CA ASP A 6 -12.95 -2.87 28.94
C ASP A 6 -11.46 -3.06 28.59
N ASN A 7 -10.91 -2.06 27.89
CA ASN A 7 -9.51 -1.86 27.49
C ASN A 7 -9.05 -2.39 26.12
N ALA A 8 -9.56 -1.74 25.07
CA ALA A 8 -8.73 -1.35 23.93
C ALA A 8 -9.13 0.07 23.49
N THR A 9 -8.58 1.08 24.17
CA THR A 9 -8.73 2.50 23.80
C THR A 9 -8.04 2.76 22.46
N LEU A 10 -8.81 2.73 21.38
CA LEU A 10 -8.46 3.38 20.12
C LEU A 10 -8.33 4.90 20.35
N PRO A 11 -7.33 5.60 19.78
CA PRO A 11 -7.23 7.05 19.93
C PRO A 11 -8.46 7.74 19.32
N PRO A 12 -8.98 8.81 19.95
CA PRO A 12 -10.27 9.40 19.60
C PRO A 12 -10.24 10.05 18.21
N LEU A 13 -11.31 9.81 17.44
CA LEU A 13 -11.64 10.34 16.10
C LEU A 13 -11.72 11.89 15.99
N ARG A 14 -11.13 12.65 16.91
CA ARG A 14 -11.10 14.13 16.86
C ARG A 14 -10.09 14.71 15.86
N VAL A 15 -9.11 13.93 15.39
CA VAL A 15 -8.07 14.42 14.46
C VAL A 15 -8.53 14.38 12.98
N ALA A 16 -9.54 13.56 12.65
CA ALA A 16 -10.06 13.46 11.28
C ALA A 16 -10.99 14.63 10.88
N ARG A 17 -11.58 15.33 11.86
CA ARG A 17 -12.59 16.38 11.60
C ARG A 17 -11.97 17.74 11.24
N GLU A 18 -10.72 18.00 11.61
CA GLU A 18 -10.03 19.27 11.28
C GLU A 18 -9.47 19.31 9.85
N TYR A 19 -9.20 18.16 9.23
CA TYR A 19 -8.68 18.12 7.85
C TYR A 19 -9.75 18.30 6.78
N TYR A 20 -11.01 17.92 7.07
CA TYR A 20 -12.11 18.02 6.12
C TYR A 20 -12.67 19.45 5.93
N PHE A 21 -12.35 20.40 6.83
CA PHE A 21 -12.93 21.75 6.78
C PHE A 21 -12.10 22.80 6.01
N LYS A 22 -10.86 22.50 5.63
CA LYS A 22 -9.96 23.46 4.95
C LYS A 22 -9.91 23.37 3.42
N ALA A 23 -10.58 22.39 2.82
CA ALA A 23 -10.56 22.21 1.36
C ALA A 23 -11.69 22.94 0.60
N ARG A 24 -12.54 23.73 1.27
CA ARG A 24 -13.72 24.39 0.64
C ARG A 24 -13.59 25.90 0.43
N PHE A 25 -12.41 26.51 0.59
CA PHE A 25 -12.24 27.97 0.55
C PHE A 25 -11.29 28.51 -0.53
N TYR A 26 -11.11 27.79 -1.64
CA TYR A 26 -10.47 28.34 -2.84
C TYR A 26 -11.25 27.95 -4.09
N SER A 27 -12.40 28.58 -4.29
CA SER A 27 -12.93 28.79 -5.63
C SER A 27 -13.65 30.13 -5.68
N TRP A 28 -13.35 30.89 -6.74
CA TRP A 28 -14.11 32.02 -7.28
C TRP A 28 -13.87 33.43 -6.72
N SER A 29 -12.98 34.16 -7.42
CA SER A 29 -13.10 35.56 -7.89
C SER A 29 -11.69 35.96 -8.35
N SER A 30 -11.38 36.42 -9.56
CA SER A 30 -12.13 37.14 -10.58
C SER A 30 -11.17 37.30 -11.78
N PHE A 31 -11.59 36.88 -12.98
CA PHE A 31 -10.86 37.13 -14.22
C PHE A 31 -11.66 38.14 -15.05
N SER A 32 -11.16 39.38 -15.13
CA SER A 32 -11.67 40.36 -16.09
C SER A 32 -10.63 41.44 -16.44
N ARG A 33 -10.25 41.41 -17.72
CA ARG A 33 -9.87 42.50 -18.66
C ARG A 33 -8.49 43.20 -18.57
N GLY A 34 -7.90 43.30 -19.77
CA GLY A 34 -6.91 44.30 -20.25
C GLY A 34 -5.45 43.89 -20.04
N GLY A 35 -4.52 43.93 -20.98
CA GLY A 35 -4.46 44.56 -22.31
C GLY A 35 -3.03 45.12 -22.52
N ALA A 36 -2.25 44.47 -23.39
CA ALA A 36 -1.18 44.98 -24.25
C ALA A 36 0.18 45.54 -23.72
N HIS A 37 1.23 45.18 -24.50
CA HIS A 37 2.52 45.85 -24.78
C HIS A 37 3.79 45.69 -23.89
N SER A 38 4.72 44.90 -24.44
CA SER A 38 6.16 45.12 -24.72
C SER A 38 7.19 45.55 -23.66
N HIS A 39 8.36 44.92 -23.82
CA HIS A 39 9.74 45.26 -23.41
C HIS A 39 10.28 44.67 -22.10
N GLY A 40 11.48 44.09 -22.24
CA GLY A 40 12.16 43.29 -21.24
C GLY A 40 12.59 44.07 -20.00
N ALA A 41 12.55 43.39 -18.87
CA ALA A 41 13.13 43.87 -17.63
C ALA A 41 13.63 42.68 -16.81
N SER A 42 14.90 42.76 -16.44
CA SER A 42 15.58 41.90 -15.46
C SER A 42 14.71 41.61 -14.23
N LEU A 43 14.61 40.34 -13.84
CA LEU A 43 13.94 39.87 -12.63
C LEU A 43 14.69 40.35 -11.37
N ARG A 44 14.43 41.58 -10.94
CA ARG A 44 14.69 42.00 -9.55
C ARG A 44 13.59 41.42 -8.66
N LEU A 45 13.95 40.41 -7.87
CA LEU A 45 13.11 39.89 -6.80
C LEU A 45 12.83 41.02 -5.78
N ARG A 46 11.54 41.29 -5.52
CA ARG A 46 11.11 42.25 -4.50
C ARG A 46 11.47 41.73 -3.09
N PRO A 47 11.96 42.60 -2.17
CA PRO A 47 12.42 42.22 -0.83
C PRO A 47 11.32 41.75 0.14
N SER A 48 10.05 41.68 -0.27
CA SER A 48 8.91 41.31 0.57
C SER A 48 8.74 39.80 0.76
N SER A 49 9.22 38.96 -0.16
CA SER A 49 9.13 37.50 -0.06
C SER A 49 10.14 36.90 0.94
N PHE A 50 11.28 37.57 1.17
CA PHE A 50 12.27 37.15 2.17
C PHE A 50 11.78 37.31 3.61
N ARG A 51 10.99 38.35 3.92
CA ARG A 51 10.45 38.56 5.27
C ARG A 51 9.37 37.56 5.64
N VAL A 52 8.53 37.14 4.69
CA VAL A 52 7.51 36.10 4.92
C VAL A 52 8.18 34.73 5.11
N PHE A 53 9.18 34.41 4.29
CA PHE A 53 9.94 33.16 4.41
C PHE A 53 10.78 33.09 5.71
N ALA A 54 11.42 34.20 6.09
CA ALA A 54 12.15 34.30 7.35
C ALA A 54 11.23 34.27 8.58
N SER A 55 10.00 34.78 8.47
CA SER A 55 9.01 34.70 9.55
C SER A 55 8.43 33.30 9.70
N LEU A 56 8.19 32.58 8.59
CA LEU A 56 7.81 31.17 8.60
C LEU A 56 8.92 30.27 9.17
N LEU A 57 10.18 30.52 8.80
CA LEU A 57 11.32 29.82 9.37
C LEU A 57 11.52 30.15 10.86
N ARG A 58 11.29 31.40 11.30
CA ARG A 58 11.24 31.73 12.73
C ARG A 58 10.10 31.03 13.45
N ILE A 59 8.90 30.93 12.88
CA ILE A 59 7.77 30.19 13.48
C ILE A 59 8.11 28.69 13.60
N LEU A 60 8.81 28.11 12.62
CA LEU A 60 9.29 26.73 12.64
C LEU A 60 10.43 26.49 13.66
N HIS A 61 11.20 27.53 13.98
CA HIS A 61 12.36 27.44 14.89
C HIS A 61 12.06 27.91 16.33
N THR A 62 11.02 28.71 16.56
CA THR A 62 10.70 29.32 17.88
C THR A 62 9.60 28.60 18.65
N ARG A 63 8.81 27.77 17.99
CA ARG A 63 7.88 26.85 18.65
C ARG A 63 8.45 25.48 18.40
N GLY A 64 8.64 24.66 19.44
CA GLY A 64 9.31 23.35 19.44
C GLY A 64 8.75 22.26 18.50
N TRP A 65 8.15 22.63 17.36
CA TRP A 65 7.64 21.78 16.30
C TRP A 65 8.76 21.10 15.54
N ALA A 66 9.94 21.71 15.41
CA ALA A 66 11.11 21.00 14.87
C ALA A 66 11.56 19.87 15.80
N TRP A 67 11.58 20.09 17.12
CA TRP A 67 11.86 19.07 18.13
C TRP A 67 10.76 18.00 18.18
N ILE A 68 9.48 18.39 18.23
CA ILE A 68 8.34 17.45 18.22
C ILE A 68 8.27 16.67 16.91
N ALA A 69 8.56 17.29 15.76
CA ALA A 69 8.63 16.59 14.47
C ALA A 69 9.83 15.64 14.44
N TRP A 70 10.99 16.06 14.97
CA TRP A 70 12.18 15.22 15.06
C TRP A 70 11.98 14.04 16.04
N GLU A 71 11.40 14.26 17.22
CA GLU A 71 11.00 13.22 18.16
C GLU A 71 9.93 12.29 17.57
N ARG A 72 8.99 12.79 16.77
CA ARG A 72 8.01 11.94 16.08
C ARG A 72 8.63 11.14 14.93
N ILE A 73 9.62 11.70 14.23
CA ILE A 73 10.41 10.99 13.20
C ILE A 73 11.31 9.92 13.85
N LEU A 74 11.95 10.24 14.98
CA LEU A 74 12.73 9.28 15.77
C LEU A 74 11.83 8.23 16.43
N ALA A 75 10.64 8.62 16.93
CA ALA A 75 9.65 7.70 17.48
C ALA A 75 9.09 6.77 16.41
N THR A 76 8.85 7.24 15.18
CA THR A 76 8.41 6.39 14.07
C THR A 76 9.52 5.46 13.56
N ARG A 77 10.79 5.90 13.55
CA ARG A 77 11.95 5.03 13.32
C ARG A 77 12.11 3.98 14.43
N SER A 78 11.96 4.39 15.70
CA SER A 78 12.02 3.55 16.89
C SER A 78 10.87 2.53 16.96
N LEU A 79 9.65 2.93 16.59
CA LEU A 79 8.50 2.04 16.46
C LEU A 79 8.76 1.00 15.38
N ARG A 80 9.23 1.41 14.19
CA ARG A 80 9.52 0.47 13.10
C ARG A 80 10.63 -0.52 13.46
N SER A 81 11.62 -0.14 14.27
CA SER A 81 12.67 -1.06 14.76
C SER A 81 12.21 -2.01 15.87
N ARG A 82 11.04 -1.78 16.49
CA ARG A 82 10.49 -2.60 17.58
C ARG A 82 9.33 -3.51 17.14
N MET A 83 8.82 -3.36 15.92
CA MET A 83 7.72 -4.17 15.42
C MET A 83 8.21 -5.54 14.97
N SER A 84 7.51 -6.59 15.35
CA SER A 84 7.75 -7.92 14.79
C SER A 84 7.45 -7.92 13.28
N GLY A 85 8.00 -8.88 12.54
CA GLY A 85 7.69 -9.06 11.11
C GLY A 85 6.18 -9.22 10.88
N ARG A 86 5.49 -9.87 11.81
CA ARG A 86 4.02 -10.02 11.81
C ARG A 86 3.31 -8.68 11.97
N ASP A 87 3.68 -7.88 12.96
CA ASP A 87 3.04 -6.58 13.22
C ASP A 87 3.24 -5.62 12.04
N ALA A 88 4.42 -5.66 11.42
CA ALA A 88 4.70 -4.85 10.24
C ALA A 88 3.80 -5.22 9.06
N ARG A 89 3.46 -6.51 8.88
CA ARG A 89 2.50 -6.96 7.86
C ARG A 89 1.08 -6.52 8.18
N VAL A 90 0.64 -6.69 9.42
CA VAL A 90 -0.70 -6.23 9.87
C VAL A 90 -0.84 -4.73 9.62
N TYR A 91 0.13 -3.92 10.04
CA TYR A 91 0.11 -2.48 9.86
C TYR A 91 0.06 -2.07 8.38
N ARG A 92 0.87 -2.71 7.53
CA ARG A 92 0.86 -2.48 6.08
C ARG A 92 -0.52 -2.80 5.49
N ASP A 93 -1.11 -3.91 5.87
CA ASP A 93 -2.40 -4.36 5.35
C ASP A 93 -3.54 -3.44 5.82
N MET A 94 -3.49 -2.97 7.07
CA MET A 94 -4.41 -1.96 7.58
C MET A 94 -4.31 -0.65 6.80
N LEU A 95 -3.09 -0.17 6.54
CA LEU A 95 -2.89 1.02 5.71
C LEU A 95 -3.42 0.81 4.29
N MET A 96 -3.17 -0.35 3.69
CA MET A 96 -3.67 -0.67 2.36
C MET A 96 -5.20 -0.67 2.33
N ALA A 97 -5.86 -1.27 3.31
CA ALA A 97 -7.31 -1.25 3.45
C ALA A 97 -7.85 0.18 3.56
N ILE A 98 -7.29 0.98 4.47
CA ILE A 98 -7.72 2.37 4.70
C ILE A 98 -7.53 3.20 3.43
N MET A 99 -6.35 3.13 2.81
CA MET A 99 -6.06 3.90 1.60
C MET A 99 -6.91 3.45 0.41
N GLY A 100 -7.14 2.14 0.25
CA GLY A 100 -8.04 1.62 -0.77
C GLY A 100 -9.47 2.13 -0.58
N ARG A 101 -9.96 2.14 0.67
CA ARG A 101 -11.30 2.66 1.00
C ARG A 101 -11.41 4.16 0.76
N ILE A 102 -10.40 4.95 1.15
CA ILE A 102 -10.36 6.39 0.84
C ILE A 102 -10.36 6.63 -0.66
N LEU A 103 -9.60 5.84 -1.43
CA LEU A 103 -9.53 5.97 -2.89
C LEU A 103 -10.89 5.70 -3.53
N VAL A 104 -11.56 4.62 -3.13
CA VAL A 104 -12.91 4.28 -3.63
C VAL A 104 -13.94 5.34 -3.25
N GLU A 105 -13.94 5.80 -1.99
CA GLU A 105 -14.87 6.83 -1.51
C GLU A 105 -14.72 8.16 -2.28
N LEU A 106 -13.48 8.56 -2.58
CA LEU A 106 -13.20 9.85 -3.22
C LEU A 106 -13.28 9.82 -4.74
N TYR A 107 -12.99 8.67 -5.37
CA TYR A 107 -12.75 8.58 -6.82
C TYR A 107 -13.43 7.39 -7.52
N GLY A 108 -14.16 6.54 -6.80
CA GLY A 108 -14.83 5.37 -7.35
C GLY A 108 -13.97 4.11 -7.41
N GLU A 109 -14.62 2.99 -7.74
CA GLU A 109 -13.98 1.67 -7.86
C GLU A 109 -12.93 1.63 -8.97
N GLU A 110 -13.15 2.40 -10.03
CA GLU A 110 -12.26 2.51 -11.19
C GLU A 110 -10.89 3.07 -10.80
N ALA A 111 -10.83 3.91 -9.76
CA ALA A 111 -9.56 4.41 -9.25
C ALA A 111 -8.74 3.30 -8.56
N LEU A 112 -9.42 2.40 -7.83
CA LEU A 112 -8.78 1.23 -7.24
C LEU A 112 -8.34 0.24 -8.32
N ASP A 113 -9.12 0.08 -9.40
CA ASP A 113 -8.73 -0.72 -10.56
C ASP A 113 -7.49 -0.15 -11.24
N ALA A 114 -7.45 1.15 -11.52
CA ALA A 114 -6.28 1.79 -12.11
C ALA A 114 -5.01 1.64 -11.24
N LEU A 115 -5.17 1.74 -9.91
CA LEU A 115 -4.08 1.49 -8.97
C LEU A 115 -3.63 0.02 -9.02
N SER A 116 -4.58 -0.92 -9.05
CA SER A 116 -4.30 -2.35 -9.15
C SER A 116 -3.56 -2.67 -10.43
N GLU A 117 -4.02 -2.19 -11.59
CA GLU A 117 -3.35 -2.40 -12.87
C GLU A 117 -1.92 -1.87 -12.87
N TRP A 118 -1.71 -0.65 -12.36
CA TRP A 118 -0.36 -0.09 -12.22
C TRP A 118 0.51 -0.95 -11.29
N HIS A 119 -0.04 -1.41 -10.16
CA HIS A 119 0.66 -2.27 -9.22
C HIS A 119 1.04 -3.61 -9.86
N LEU A 120 0.12 -4.27 -10.55
CA LEU A 120 0.35 -5.57 -11.19
C LEU A 120 1.41 -5.48 -12.30
N ARG A 121 1.44 -4.39 -13.09
CA ARG A 121 2.53 -4.15 -14.05
C ARG A 121 3.90 -4.06 -13.37
N ARG A 122 3.98 -3.35 -12.22
CA ARG A 122 5.23 -3.26 -11.43
C ARG A 122 5.66 -4.61 -10.87
N VAL A 123 4.70 -5.43 -10.41
CA VAL A 123 4.98 -6.79 -9.91
C VAL A 123 5.54 -7.64 -11.05
N GLU A 124 4.91 -7.61 -12.23
CA GLU A 124 5.37 -8.34 -13.41
C GLU A 124 6.80 -7.92 -13.82
N GLU A 125 7.07 -6.61 -13.91
CA GLU A 125 8.40 -6.05 -14.18
C GLU A 125 9.47 -6.49 -13.16
N ARG A 126 9.09 -6.57 -11.88
CA ARG A 126 9.98 -7.02 -10.82
C ARG A 126 10.31 -8.50 -10.97
N TRP A 127 9.31 -9.34 -11.23
CA TRP A 127 9.52 -10.79 -11.33
C TRP A 127 10.26 -11.19 -12.62
N ARG A 128 10.15 -10.39 -13.68
CA ARG A 128 11.02 -10.53 -14.86
C ARG A 128 12.49 -10.35 -14.50
N ARG A 129 12.82 -9.31 -13.73
CA ARG A 129 14.18 -9.09 -13.24
C ARG A 129 14.66 -10.22 -12.32
N VAL A 130 13.79 -10.75 -11.47
CA VAL A 130 14.12 -11.93 -10.65
C VAL A 130 14.49 -13.13 -11.53
N ALA A 131 13.76 -13.37 -12.63
CA ALA A 131 14.11 -14.44 -13.57
C ALA A 131 15.48 -14.21 -14.23
N GLU A 132 15.74 -12.98 -14.70
CA GLU A 132 17.02 -12.58 -15.32
C GLU A 132 18.20 -12.72 -14.34
N GLU A 133 18.06 -12.22 -13.11
CA GLU A 133 19.11 -12.21 -12.09
C GLU A 133 19.41 -13.61 -11.55
N THR A 134 18.39 -14.47 -11.41
CA THR A 134 18.56 -15.82 -10.89
C THR A 134 18.92 -16.86 -11.94
N GLY A 135 18.62 -16.59 -13.22
CA GLY A 135 18.74 -17.56 -14.31
C GLY A 135 17.81 -18.77 -14.18
N ARG A 136 16.86 -18.75 -13.23
CA ARG A 136 15.90 -19.83 -12.98
C ARG A 136 14.61 -19.59 -13.73
N SER A 137 13.92 -20.68 -14.08
CA SER A 137 12.61 -20.64 -14.75
C SER A 137 11.59 -21.63 -14.15
N ASP A 138 11.99 -22.38 -13.11
CA ASP A 138 11.19 -23.42 -12.46
C ASP A 138 10.22 -22.83 -11.41
N PRO A 139 9.06 -23.47 -11.15
CA PRO A 139 8.06 -22.92 -10.26
C PRO A 139 8.46 -22.94 -8.77
N LEU A 140 9.53 -23.63 -8.38
CA LEU A 140 9.92 -23.74 -6.97
C LEU A 140 10.33 -22.38 -6.37
N ILE A 141 10.65 -21.40 -7.21
CA ILE A 141 10.94 -20.04 -6.76
C ILE A 141 9.77 -19.43 -5.98
N PHE A 142 8.53 -19.84 -6.26
CA PHE A 142 7.33 -19.30 -5.61
C PHE A 142 7.13 -19.80 -4.18
N LEU A 143 7.91 -20.78 -3.71
CA LEU A 143 7.92 -21.17 -2.30
C LEU A 143 8.26 -19.98 -1.38
N GLN A 144 9.03 -19.00 -1.88
CA GLN A 144 9.37 -17.79 -1.11
C GLN A 144 8.17 -16.87 -0.82
N LEU A 145 7.03 -17.06 -1.50
CA LEU A 145 5.81 -16.31 -1.22
C LEU A 145 5.16 -16.72 0.10
N PHE A 146 5.52 -17.90 0.62
CA PHE A 146 4.94 -18.48 1.83
C PHE A 146 5.94 -18.42 2.97
N THR A 147 5.51 -17.89 4.10
CA THR A 147 6.33 -17.81 5.31
C THR A 147 5.47 -18.18 6.52
N PRO A 148 5.99 -18.93 7.51
CA PRO A 148 5.21 -19.37 8.67
C PRO A 148 4.60 -18.22 9.49
N GLU A 149 5.20 -17.03 9.44
CA GLU A 149 4.69 -15.84 10.15
C GLU A 149 3.40 -15.29 9.54
N VAL A 150 3.16 -15.56 8.26
CA VAL A 150 2.02 -15.04 7.49
C VAL A 150 1.06 -16.16 7.09
N HIS A 151 1.56 -17.37 6.87
CA HIS A 151 0.83 -18.47 6.24
C HIS A 151 0.95 -19.76 7.05
N GLU A 152 -0.18 -20.42 7.27
CA GLU A 152 -0.23 -21.85 7.59
C GLU A 152 -0.43 -22.61 6.28
N TYR A 153 0.62 -23.25 5.78
CA TYR A 153 0.64 -23.84 4.44
C TYR A 153 1.27 -25.24 4.41
N GLU A 154 0.89 -25.98 3.38
CA GLU A 154 1.34 -27.33 3.08
C GLU A 154 1.77 -27.41 1.61
N VAL A 155 2.95 -27.98 1.34
CA VAL A 155 3.41 -28.25 -0.02
C VAL A 155 2.94 -29.65 -0.40
N VAL A 156 2.01 -29.73 -1.35
CA VAL A 156 1.38 -31.00 -1.79
C VAL A 156 2.26 -31.70 -2.83
N ARG A 157 2.79 -30.95 -3.79
CA ARG A 157 3.63 -31.46 -4.88
C ARG A 157 4.70 -30.43 -5.23
N LYS A 158 5.92 -30.90 -5.53
CA LYS A 158 6.99 -30.04 -6.04
C LYS A 158 7.92 -30.81 -6.98
N SER A 159 8.25 -30.21 -8.11
CA SER A 159 9.25 -30.67 -9.08
C SER A 159 9.76 -29.49 -9.91
N GLU A 160 10.69 -29.72 -10.82
CA GLU A 160 11.18 -28.68 -11.74
C GLU A 160 10.10 -28.14 -12.69
N LYS A 161 9.01 -28.90 -12.90
CA LYS A 161 7.90 -28.51 -13.78
C LYS A 161 6.62 -28.14 -13.03
N SER A 162 6.55 -28.35 -11.72
CA SER A 162 5.29 -28.17 -10.98
C SER A 162 5.47 -27.79 -9.52
N LEU A 163 4.54 -26.98 -9.00
CA LEU A 163 4.46 -26.66 -7.59
C LEU A 163 3.00 -26.54 -7.17
N GLU A 164 2.62 -27.25 -6.12
CA GLU A 164 1.28 -27.21 -5.54
C GLU A 164 1.36 -26.91 -4.04
N VAL A 165 0.64 -25.87 -3.61
CA VAL A 165 0.63 -25.40 -2.23
C VAL A 165 -0.80 -25.12 -1.77
N ILE A 166 -1.16 -25.64 -0.60
CA ILE A 166 -2.43 -25.34 0.07
C ILE A 166 -2.14 -24.44 1.26
N VAL A 167 -2.83 -23.31 1.37
CA VAL A 167 -2.76 -22.39 2.51
C VAL A 167 -4.09 -22.41 3.25
N ARG A 168 -4.08 -22.80 4.52
CA ARG A 168 -5.28 -22.88 5.38
C ARG A 168 -5.49 -21.64 6.23
N ARG A 169 -4.43 -20.88 6.51
CA ARG A 169 -4.51 -19.55 7.14
C ARG A 169 -3.59 -18.56 6.45
N CYS A 170 -4.07 -17.33 6.29
CA CYS A 170 -3.32 -16.23 5.70
C CYS A 170 -3.61 -14.96 6.49
N LEU A 171 -2.56 -14.40 7.10
CA LEU A 171 -2.66 -13.17 7.89
C LEU A 171 -3.26 -12.01 7.07
N HIS A 172 -2.91 -11.91 5.79
CA HIS A 172 -3.47 -10.89 4.90
C HIS A 172 -4.99 -11.05 4.77
N ALA A 173 -5.47 -12.26 4.47
CA ALA A 173 -6.90 -12.53 4.36
C ALA A 173 -7.64 -12.24 5.67
N GLU A 174 -7.06 -12.60 6.83
CA GLU A 174 -7.65 -12.34 8.14
C GLU A 174 -7.79 -10.84 8.43
N VAL A 175 -6.71 -10.05 8.21
CA VAL A 175 -6.72 -8.61 8.47
C VAL A 175 -7.72 -7.92 7.55
N LEU A 176 -7.65 -8.18 6.24
CA LEU A 176 -8.51 -7.51 5.27
C LEU A 176 -9.98 -7.92 5.44
N LYS A 177 -10.27 -9.17 5.83
CA LYS A 177 -11.62 -9.61 6.19
C LYS A 177 -12.15 -8.88 7.42
N ARG A 178 -11.36 -8.74 8.48
CA ARG A 178 -11.77 -7.99 9.70
C ARG A 178 -12.07 -6.52 9.42
N MET A 179 -11.42 -5.95 8.42
CA MET A 179 -11.67 -4.57 7.98
C MET A 179 -12.75 -4.44 6.91
N GLY A 180 -13.36 -5.55 6.49
CA GLY A 180 -14.32 -5.59 5.39
C GLY A 180 -13.73 -5.07 4.08
N ALA A 181 -12.43 -5.28 3.83
CA ALA A 181 -11.65 -4.77 2.69
C ALA A 181 -11.04 -5.89 1.82
N GLN A 182 -11.78 -6.99 1.67
CA GLN A 182 -11.34 -8.16 0.92
C GLN A 182 -11.14 -7.91 -0.58
N ASP A 183 -11.97 -7.06 -1.17
CA ASP A 183 -11.84 -6.52 -2.53
C ASP A 183 -10.51 -5.79 -2.75
N VAL A 184 -10.12 -4.92 -1.81
CA VAL A 184 -8.82 -4.22 -1.82
C VAL A 184 -7.68 -5.24 -1.72
N GLY A 185 -7.79 -6.18 -0.77
CA GLY A 185 -6.82 -7.25 -0.58
C GLY A 185 -6.68 -8.15 -1.81
N LEU A 186 -7.79 -8.46 -2.48
CA LEU A 186 -7.79 -9.27 -3.70
C LEU A 186 -7.01 -8.56 -4.81
N LYS A 187 -7.36 -7.29 -5.09
CA LYS A 187 -6.76 -6.48 -6.17
C LYS A 187 -5.28 -6.14 -5.93
N LEU A 188 -4.88 -5.88 -4.69
CA LEU A 188 -3.54 -5.35 -4.37
C LEU A 188 -2.58 -6.36 -3.74
N ILE A 189 -3.07 -7.54 -3.31
CA ILE A 189 -2.22 -8.60 -2.75
C ILE A 189 -2.34 -9.87 -3.60
N CYS A 190 -3.54 -10.46 -3.67
CA CYS A 190 -3.71 -11.80 -4.24
C CYS A 190 -3.50 -11.85 -5.76
N MET A 191 -3.95 -10.85 -6.53
CA MET A 191 -3.72 -10.81 -7.98
C MET A 191 -2.24 -10.56 -8.34
N GLY A 192 -1.43 -10.14 -7.36
CA GLY A 192 0.02 -10.08 -7.49
C GLY A 192 0.65 -11.45 -7.79
N ASP A 193 0.03 -12.55 -7.35
CA ASP A 193 0.51 -13.91 -7.61
C ASP A 193 0.47 -14.25 -9.12
N ASP A 194 -0.59 -13.82 -9.82
CA ASP A 194 -0.74 -14.00 -11.26
C ASP A 194 0.25 -13.14 -12.05
N ALA A 195 0.42 -11.88 -11.64
CA ALA A 195 1.39 -10.97 -12.26
C ALA A 195 2.84 -11.43 -12.02
N ALA A 196 3.13 -11.93 -10.82
CA ALA A 196 4.43 -12.51 -10.49
C ALA A 196 4.73 -13.72 -11.38
N THR A 197 3.74 -14.61 -11.55
CA THR A 197 3.86 -15.79 -12.40
C THR A 197 4.16 -15.42 -13.86
N ARG A 198 3.37 -14.52 -14.45
CA ARG A 198 3.59 -14.05 -15.83
C ARG A 198 4.94 -13.38 -16.03
N GLY A 199 5.35 -12.55 -15.07
CA GLY A 199 6.61 -11.82 -15.13
C GLY A 199 7.83 -12.74 -15.05
N TYR A 200 7.73 -13.76 -14.19
CA TYR A 200 8.82 -14.70 -13.95
C TYR A 200 9.04 -15.66 -15.12
N ASN A 201 7.99 -16.32 -15.61
CA ASN A 201 8.07 -17.24 -16.74
C ASN A 201 6.72 -17.30 -17.46
N PRO A 202 6.59 -16.78 -18.69
CA PRO A 202 5.33 -16.79 -19.45
C PRO A 202 4.75 -18.19 -19.73
N ARG A 203 5.58 -19.24 -19.66
CA ARG A 203 5.18 -20.65 -19.82
C ARG A 203 4.64 -21.27 -18.52
N LEU A 204 4.83 -20.64 -17.37
CA LEU A 204 4.20 -21.08 -16.13
C LEU A 204 2.75 -20.62 -16.09
N LYS A 205 1.84 -21.54 -15.77
CA LYS A 205 0.44 -21.23 -15.48
C LYS A 205 0.17 -21.42 -14.01
N LEU A 206 -0.41 -20.39 -13.40
CA LEU A 206 -0.98 -20.45 -12.07
C LEU A 206 -2.49 -20.69 -12.17
N ARG A 207 -2.97 -21.75 -11.54
CA ARG A 207 -4.40 -21.98 -11.28
C ARG A 207 -4.69 -21.83 -9.79
N ARG A 208 -5.77 -21.10 -9.48
CA ARG A 208 -6.21 -20.86 -8.10
C ARG A 208 -7.71 -21.12 -7.94
N PRO A 209 -8.13 -22.39 -7.80
CA PRO A 209 -9.56 -22.74 -7.69
C PRO A 209 -10.19 -22.23 -6.39
N LYS A 210 -9.38 -22.00 -5.35
CA LYS A 210 -9.81 -21.45 -4.06
C LYS A 210 -8.89 -20.35 -3.58
N ILE A 211 -9.45 -19.30 -2.98
CA ILE A 211 -8.73 -18.15 -2.43
C ILE A 211 -9.41 -17.69 -1.13
N LEU A 212 -8.72 -17.79 0.01
CA LEU A 212 -9.21 -17.31 1.32
C LEU A 212 -9.73 -15.86 1.28
N MET A 213 -9.07 -14.98 0.52
CA MET A 213 -9.48 -13.58 0.36
C MET A 213 -10.86 -13.43 -0.32
N ARG A 214 -11.29 -14.40 -1.14
CA ARG A 214 -12.66 -14.45 -1.72
C ARG A 214 -13.70 -15.04 -0.77
N GLY A 215 -13.28 -15.56 0.37
CA GLY A 215 -14.15 -16.21 1.36
C GLY A 215 -14.14 -17.74 1.32
N ASP A 216 -13.28 -18.36 0.50
CA ASP A 216 -13.10 -19.81 0.49
C ASP A 216 -12.45 -20.33 1.79
N ASP A 217 -12.41 -21.65 1.95
CA ASP A 217 -11.83 -22.36 3.10
C ASP A 217 -10.29 -22.49 3.05
N ALA A 218 -9.69 -22.25 1.89
CA ALA A 218 -8.24 -22.31 1.67
C ALA A 218 -7.83 -21.47 0.46
N CYS A 219 -6.53 -21.13 0.35
CA CYS A 219 -5.94 -20.81 -0.95
C CYS A 219 -5.32 -22.09 -1.52
N HIS A 220 -5.62 -22.39 -2.77
CA HIS A 220 -5.03 -23.53 -3.48
C HIS A 220 -4.22 -22.98 -4.65
N PHE A 221 -2.91 -23.15 -4.60
CA PHE A 221 -1.99 -22.70 -5.64
C PHE A 221 -1.50 -23.92 -6.43
N ILE A 222 -1.66 -23.87 -7.74
CA ILE A 222 -1.18 -24.91 -8.65
C ILE A 222 -0.41 -24.21 -9.77
N TRP A 223 0.92 -24.35 -9.76
CA TRP A 223 1.80 -23.94 -10.85
C TRP A 223 2.19 -25.16 -11.68
N GLU A 224 2.01 -25.05 -13.00
CA GLU A 224 2.48 -26.04 -13.97
C GLU A 224 3.25 -25.33 -15.08
N LEU A 225 4.38 -25.90 -15.48
CA LEU A 225 5.17 -25.46 -16.62
C LEU A 225 4.67 -26.15 -17.88
N GLU A 226 4.08 -25.38 -18.80
CA GLU A 226 3.65 -25.88 -20.10
C GLU A 226 4.86 -26.30 -20.95
N GLU A 227 4.72 -27.36 -21.74
CA GLU A 227 5.73 -27.93 -22.65
C GLU A 227 5.95 -27.11 -23.93
#